data_AF-A0A3B3IMQ0-F1
#
_entry.id   AF-A0A3B3IMQ0-F1
#
_cell.length_a   1.000
_cell.length_b   1.000
_cell.length_c   1.000
_cell.angle_alpha   90.00
_cell.angle_beta   90.00
_cell.angle_gamma   90.00
#
_symmetry.space_group_name_H-M   'P 1'
#
loop_
_entity.id
_entity.type
_entity.pdbx_description
1 polymer ?
#
loop_
_entity_poly.entity_id
_entity_poly.type
_entity_poly.pdbx_seq_one_letter_code
_entity_poly.pdbx_strand_id
1 'polypeptide(L)'
;MKTKQEATKSRKYNEDYVLMGFTSTSSDPPQALCFFCGEKLANASMKPAHLQRHLTTTHGCHVGKAPEFFRRKLSEFKSSQATMRKVSTTSAKALEASYAVSLLVAKAKKSFTAAVVLAETMLDKKSADTLKTVPLSNDSVYRRIDTMGTDIIEQVVGKLGDSFSLQLDEYTDVSGHAQLVAFVRYIDTDDICEHILFCKEMDGRTTGEDIFNVVNMFFTRNAISWKSCSSVCTDAAASMTGSAKGRIARIKKENPDIKWTHCVIHREALASKKMSPVLHDVLNNSIKVINFIRSRPLNARLFRSLCENTGAEHTELLLHPEVRWLSRGRVLSRLFELRAEVHTFLTEHGSHHATMFENTDWLAKLCYLADIFRKLNELNMSLQGKDTSILNLNDKVGGFLKKAEMWKRACDQEDFTCFPQLDVIGFHSYFPDMDDKSVQLDWLRNPFLLSEANRSKLPVTHQEKLMEVASDRGLQMKFGASTLTQFWLCVRQEHPELGQKALEQLLRFASTYLCEASFSAMILIKTKQRNRLCLEKSLITAVASLPPRMTKILSEVQAHISH
;
A
#
# COMPACT_ATOMS: atom_id res chain seq x y z
N MET A 1 -47.69 -48.33 8.67
CA MET A 1 -46.60 -49.31 8.87
C MET A 1 -45.51 -48.65 9.70
N LYS A 2 -45.31 -49.07 10.96
CA LYS A 2 -44.15 -48.63 11.77
C LYS A 2 -42.96 -49.50 11.38
N THR A 3 -41.99 -48.94 10.68
CA THR A 3 -40.73 -49.61 10.36
C THR A 3 -39.93 -49.81 11.65
N LYS A 4 -39.80 -51.07 12.07
CA LYS A 4 -38.88 -51.50 13.13
C LYS A 4 -37.46 -51.29 12.61
N GLN A 5 -36.75 -50.26 13.08
CA GLN A 5 -35.30 -50.19 12.93
C GLN A 5 -34.70 -51.30 13.82
N GLU A 6 -34.24 -52.39 13.21
CA GLU A 6 -33.33 -53.31 13.88
C GLU A 6 -32.02 -52.57 14.12
N ALA A 7 -31.68 -52.34 15.40
CA ALA A 7 -30.37 -51.87 15.80
C ALA A 7 -29.32 -52.87 15.29
N THR A 8 -28.55 -52.47 14.30
CA THR A 8 -27.47 -53.27 13.72
C THR A 8 -26.42 -53.47 14.81
N LYS A 9 -26.34 -54.67 15.40
CA LYS A 9 -25.33 -55.02 16.41
C LYS A 9 -23.94 -54.83 15.81
N SER A 10 -23.26 -53.76 16.21
CA SER A 10 -21.86 -53.50 15.88
C SER A 10 -20.96 -54.56 16.54
N ARG A 11 -20.14 -55.23 15.74
CA ARG A 11 -19.17 -56.23 16.22
C ARG A 11 -17.92 -55.54 16.76
N LYS A 12 -17.45 -55.98 17.93
CA LYS A 12 -16.17 -55.53 18.51
C LYS A 12 -15.01 -56.32 17.91
N TYR A 13 -13.85 -55.66 17.81
CA TYR A 13 -12.61 -56.30 17.38
C TYR A 13 -12.07 -57.24 18.47
N ASN A 14 -11.45 -58.35 18.06
CA ASN A 14 -10.73 -59.28 18.94
C ASN A 14 -9.26 -59.36 18.49
N GLU A 15 -8.33 -59.31 19.45
CA GLU A 15 -6.88 -59.40 19.22
C GLU A 15 -6.46 -60.70 18.51
N ASP A 16 -7.24 -61.78 18.64
CA ASP A 16 -6.97 -63.05 17.94
C ASP A 16 -7.08 -62.89 16.41
N TYR A 17 -7.73 -61.84 15.92
CA TYR A 17 -7.83 -61.55 14.48
C TYR A 17 -6.47 -61.14 13.87
N VAL A 18 -5.48 -60.80 14.69
CA VAL A 18 -4.09 -60.61 14.24
C VAL A 18 -3.55 -61.90 13.61
N LEU A 19 -3.89 -63.07 14.16
CA LEU A 19 -3.49 -64.36 13.60
C LEU A 19 -4.19 -64.70 12.28
N MET A 20 -5.25 -63.96 11.95
CA MET A 20 -5.95 -64.04 10.67
C MET A 20 -5.50 -62.95 9.67
N GLY A 21 -4.51 -62.11 10.04
CA GLY A 21 -4.01 -61.05 9.16
C GLY A 21 -4.67 -59.68 9.33
N PHE A 22 -5.44 -59.45 10.41
CA PHE A 22 -6.26 -58.24 10.56
C PHE A 22 -5.91 -57.39 11.79
N THR A 23 -5.98 -56.06 11.63
CA THR A 23 -5.98 -55.05 12.69
C THR A 23 -7.28 -54.25 12.66
N SER A 24 -7.64 -53.55 13.74
CA SER A 24 -8.79 -52.64 13.74
C SER A 24 -8.47 -51.30 13.08
N THR A 25 -9.46 -50.70 12.44
CA THR A 25 -9.47 -49.27 12.09
C THR A 25 -9.92 -48.43 13.28
N SER A 26 -9.56 -47.14 13.29
CA SER A 26 -10.03 -46.15 14.27
C SER A 26 -11.43 -45.58 13.96
N SER A 27 -12.23 -46.27 13.14
CA SER A 27 -13.61 -45.85 12.79
C SER A 27 -14.60 -46.36 13.84
N ASP A 28 -15.74 -45.67 13.99
CA ASP A 28 -16.88 -46.14 14.79
C ASP A 28 -18.08 -46.40 13.87
N PRO A 29 -18.53 -47.65 13.67
CA PRO A 29 -18.00 -48.88 14.27
C PRO A 29 -16.64 -49.32 13.67
N PRO A 30 -15.83 -50.09 14.42
CA PRO A 30 -14.52 -50.54 13.95
C PRO A 30 -14.67 -51.49 12.75
N GLN A 31 -13.74 -51.39 11.81
CA GLN A 31 -13.64 -52.26 10.64
C GLN A 31 -12.37 -53.11 10.75
N ALA A 32 -12.38 -54.30 10.15
CA ALA A 32 -11.19 -55.14 10.05
C ALA A 32 -10.36 -54.70 8.84
N LEU A 33 -9.09 -54.36 9.07
CA LEU A 33 -8.13 -53.95 8.06
C LEU A 33 -7.09 -55.05 7.89
N CYS A 34 -6.99 -55.63 6.70
CA CYS A 34 -5.97 -56.62 6.39
C CYS A 34 -4.60 -55.94 6.27
N PHE A 35 -3.62 -56.37 7.06
CA PHE A 35 -2.27 -55.79 7.02
C PHE A 35 -1.35 -56.40 5.94
N PHE A 36 -1.84 -57.34 5.14
CA PHE A 36 -1.13 -57.89 3.98
C PHE A 36 -1.49 -57.15 2.67
N CYS A 37 -2.77 -56.83 2.46
CA CYS A 37 -3.23 -56.15 1.24
C CYS A 37 -3.81 -54.75 1.46
N GLY A 38 -4.04 -54.32 2.70
CA GLY A 38 -4.64 -53.03 3.02
C GLY A 38 -6.16 -52.96 2.83
N GLU A 39 -6.84 -54.08 2.52
CA GLU A 39 -8.29 -54.12 2.32
C GLU A 39 -9.05 -53.89 3.63
N LYS A 40 -10.09 -53.04 3.59
CA LYS A 40 -11.01 -52.78 4.71
C LYS A 40 -12.28 -53.59 4.53
N LEU A 41 -12.59 -54.42 5.51
CA LEU A 41 -13.83 -55.19 5.56
C LEU A 41 -14.87 -54.48 6.44
N ALA A 42 -16.10 -54.40 5.94
CA ALA A 42 -17.22 -53.85 6.70
C ALA A 42 -17.39 -54.55 8.06
N ASN A 43 -17.91 -53.83 9.06
CA ASN A 43 -18.07 -54.35 10.43
C ASN A 43 -18.86 -55.67 10.48
N ALA A 44 -19.88 -55.82 9.63
CA ALA A 44 -20.68 -57.05 9.50
C ALA A 44 -19.86 -58.28 9.07
N SER A 45 -18.73 -58.06 8.37
CA SER A 45 -17.82 -59.08 7.88
C SER A 45 -16.71 -59.45 8.86
N MET A 46 -16.67 -58.88 10.07
CA MET A 46 -15.72 -59.26 11.13
C MET A 46 -16.05 -60.59 11.83
N LYS A 47 -16.73 -61.51 11.14
CA LYS A 47 -16.93 -62.88 11.62
C LYS A 47 -15.62 -63.64 11.42
N PRO A 48 -15.13 -64.43 12.40
CA PRO A 48 -13.91 -65.23 12.26
C PRO A 48 -13.88 -66.07 10.97
N ALA A 49 -15.01 -66.69 10.60
CA ALA A 49 -15.12 -67.46 9.37
C ALA A 49 -14.89 -66.63 8.08
N HIS A 50 -15.24 -65.34 8.08
CA HIS A 50 -15.04 -64.46 6.93
C HIS A 50 -13.60 -63.96 6.86
N LEU A 51 -13.00 -63.63 8.01
CA LEU A 51 -11.58 -63.23 8.10
C LEU A 51 -10.66 -64.40 7.72
N GLN A 52 -10.95 -65.60 8.22
CA GLN A 52 -10.24 -66.82 7.87
C GLN A 52 -10.39 -67.17 6.38
N ARG A 53 -11.59 -66.95 5.81
CA ARG A 53 -11.83 -67.11 4.38
C ARG A 53 -10.95 -66.15 3.58
N HIS A 54 -10.91 -64.86 3.92
CA HIS A 54 -10.06 -63.88 3.25
C HIS A 54 -8.56 -64.27 3.33
N LEU A 55 -8.07 -64.70 4.50
CA LEU A 55 -6.69 -65.19 4.63
C LEU A 55 -6.44 -66.40 3.71
N THR A 56 -7.38 -67.34 3.65
CA THR A 56 -7.23 -68.58 2.86
C THR A 56 -7.30 -68.32 1.36
N THR A 57 -8.23 -67.46 0.89
CA THR A 57 -8.46 -67.20 -0.53
C THR A 57 -7.50 -66.18 -1.13
N THR A 58 -7.14 -65.15 -0.37
CA THR A 58 -6.37 -64.00 -0.88
C THR A 58 -4.90 -64.08 -0.47
N HIS A 59 -4.60 -64.75 0.65
CA HIS A 59 -3.26 -64.83 1.25
C HIS A 59 -2.90 -66.27 1.63
N GLY A 60 -3.29 -67.24 0.78
CA GLY A 60 -3.15 -68.68 1.06
C GLY A 60 -1.73 -69.13 1.44
N CYS A 61 -0.70 -68.44 0.95
CA CYS A 61 0.70 -68.68 1.31
C CYS A 61 1.09 -68.34 2.77
N HIS A 62 0.19 -67.70 3.51
CA HIS A 62 0.38 -67.31 4.91
C HIS A 62 -0.45 -68.16 5.89
N VAL A 63 -1.28 -69.07 5.39
CA VAL A 63 -2.04 -70.02 6.21
C VAL A 63 -1.08 -70.95 6.95
N GLY A 64 -1.30 -71.14 8.26
CA GLY A 64 -0.48 -72.04 9.09
C GLY A 64 0.88 -71.48 9.54
N LYS A 65 1.18 -70.20 9.28
CA LYS A 65 2.40 -69.55 9.81
C LYS A 65 2.32 -69.34 11.32
N ALA A 66 3.47 -69.28 11.98
CA ALA A 66 3.56 -69.09 13.43
C ALA A 66 3.03 -67.70 13.87
N PRO A 67 2.46 -67.56 15.08
CA PRO A 67 1.96 -66.29 15.61
C PRO A 67 2.95 -65.11 15.52
N GLU A 68 4.24 -65.38 15.70
CA GLU A 68 5.33 -64.38 15.65
C GLU A 68 5.44 -63.74 14.26
N PHE A 69 5.17 -64.51 13.20
CA PHE A 69 5.17 -64.01 11.82
C PHE A 69 4.11 -62.92 11.63
N PHE A 70 2.89 -63.15 12.13
CA PHE A 70 1.79 -62.21 12.02
C PHE A 70 2.03 -60.95 12.86
N ARG A 71 2.57 -61.09 14.08
CA ARG A 71 2.92 -59.92 14.92
C ARG A 71 4.02 -59.06 14.28
N ARG A 72 5.04 -59.68 13.66
CA ARG A 72 6.08 -58.94 12.92
C ARG A 72 5.50 -58.19 11.72
N LYS A 73 4.66 -58.85 10.91
CA LYS A 73 4.01 -58.23 9.74
C LYS A 73 3.07 -57.08 10.12
N LEU A 74 2.35 -57.20 11.23
CA LEU A 74 1.56 -56.11 11.78
C LEU A 74 2.43 -54.90 12.17
N SER A 75 3.60 -55.13 12.77
CA SER A 75 4.54 -54.05 13.13
C SER A 75 5.11 -53.34 11.89
N GLU A 76 5.51 -54.10 10.87
CA GLU A 76 5.94 -53.57 9.56
C GLU A 76 4.85 -52.71 8.91
N PHE A 77 3.59 -53.19 8.93
CA PHE A 77 2.45 -52.47 8.38
C PHE A 77 2.13 -51.18 9.15
N LYS A 78 2.17 -51.21 10.49
CA LYS A 78 1.99 -50.01 11.34
C LYS A 78 3.10 -48.98 11.11
N SER A 79 4.35 -49.43 10.97
CA SER A 79 5.50 -48.57 10.63
C SER A 79 5.32 -47.91 9.25
N SER A 80 4.91 -48.69 8.24
CA SER A 80 4.61 -48.18 6.90
C SER A 80 3.48 -47.15 6.90
N GLN A 81 2.38 -47.39 7.63
CA GLN A 81 1.31 -46.40 7.80
C GLN A 81 1.79 -45.12 8.49
N ALA A 82 2.63 -45.24 9.53
CA ALA A 82 3.18 -44.08 10.23
C ALA A 82 4.06 -43.24 9.30
N THR A 83 4.90 -43.89 8.47
CA THR A 83 5.72 -43.22 7.47
C THR A 83 4.86 -42.54 6.39
N MET A 84 3.85 -43.22 5.85
CA MET A 84 2.94 -42.61 4.86
C MET A 84 2.15 -41.43 5.43
N ARG A 85 1.65 -41.52 6.68
CA ARG A 85 1.00 -40.40 7.36
C ARG A 85 1.96 -39.22 7.59
N LYS A 86 3.21 -39.49 7.97
CA LYS A 86 4.25 -38.45 8.10
C LYS A 86 4.57 -37.78 6.77
N VAL A 87 4.70 -38.54 5.68
CA VAL A 87 4.96 -37.98 4.33
C VAL A 87 3.78 -37.13 3.86
N SER A 88 2.53 -37.60 4.04
CA SER A 88 1.32 -36.85 3.67
C SER A 88 1.11 -35.57 4.49
N THR A 89 1.39 -35.61 5.79
CA THR A 89 1.31 -34.41 6.65
C THR A 89 2.44 -33.43 6.38
N THR A 90 3.63 -33.93 6.04
CA THR A 90 4.78 -33.09 5.63
C THR A 90 4.51 -32.41 4.29
N SER A 91 3.90 -33.10 3.32
CA SER A 91 3.54 -32.49 2.03
C SER A 91 2.43 -31.45 2.15
N ALA A 92 1.44 -31.65 3.02
CA ALA A 92 0.39 -30.66 3.30
C ALA A 92 0.94 -29.40 3.97
N LYS A 93 1.80 -29.56 4.99
CA LYS A 93 2.47 -28.43 5.66
C LYS A 93 3.45 -27.71 4.74
N ALA A 94 4.17 -28.45 3.89
CA ALA A 94 5.03 -27.86 2.86
C ALA A 94 4.19 -27.04 1.86
N LEU A 95 3.02 -27.54 1.44
CA LEU A 95 2.10 -26.81 0.58
C LEU A 95 1.58 -25.52 1.25
N GLU A 96 1.14 -25.59 2.50
CA GLU A 96 0.70 -24.42 3.26
C GLU A 96 1.82 -23.37 3.40
N ALA A 97 3.01 -23.81 3.85
CA ALA A 97 4.19 -22.96 3.98
C ALA A 97 4.55 -22.31 2.64
N SER A 98 4.42 -23.04 1.55
CA SER A 98 4.77 -22.55 0.22
C SER A 98 3.81 -21.46 -0.31
N TYR A 99 2.53 -21.50 0.05
CA TYR A 99 1.59 -20.39 -0.20
C TYR A 99 1.86 -19.21 0.73
N ALA A 100 2.10 -19.45 2.03
CA ALA A 100 2.43 -18.40 2.98
C ALA A 100 3.69 -17.63 2.56
N VAL A 101 4.73 -18.34 2.14
CA VAL A 101 5.96 -17.75 1.59
C VAL A 101 5.68 -17.01 0.29
N SER A 102 4.87 -17.55 -0.62
CA SER A 102 4.53 -16.86 -1.88
C SER A 102 3.77 -15.54 -1.62
N LEU A 103 2.88 -15.53 -0.62
CA LEU A 103 2.18 -14.33 -0.16
C LEU A 103 3.15 -13.30 0.42
N LEU A 104 4.10 -13.74 1.25
CA LEU A 104 5.15 -12.87 1.79
C LEU A 104 6.07 -12.34 0.68
N VAL A 105 6.44 -13.16 -0.31
CA VAL A 105 7.23 -12.73 -1.48
C VAL A 105 6.48 -11.68 -2.28
N ALA A 106 5.17 -11.88 -2.52
CA ALA A 106 4.33 -10.89 -3.19
C ALA A 106 4.25 -9.57 -2.40
N LYS A 107 3.96 -9.64 -1.09
CA LYS A 107 3.84 -8.45 -0.21
C LYS A 107 5.17 -7.72 0.02
N ALA A 108 6.25 -8.46 0.27
CA ALA A 108 7.58 -7.93 0.60
C ALA A 108 8.44 -7.64 -0.63
N LYS A 109 8.09 -8.19 -1.81
CA LYS A 109 8.67 -7.85 -3.12
C LYS A 109 10.14 -8.29 -3.29
N LYS A 110 10.61 -9.15 -2.38
CA LYS A 110 11.98 -9.69 -2.31
C LYS A 110 12.04 -11.14 -2.78
N SER A 111 13.23 -11.68 -3.08
CA SER A 111 13.38 -13.08 -3.48
C SER A 111 13.43 -14.01 -2.26
N PHE A 112 12.87 -15.21 -2.41
CA PHE A 112 12.89 -16.26 -1.39
C PHE A 112 14.31 -16.78 -1.07
N THR A 113 15.26 -16.61 -1.99
CA THR A 113 16.67 -16.98 -1.81
C THR A 113 17.29 -16.40 -0.54
N ALA A 114 16.87 -15.20 -0.12
CA ALA A 114 17.36 -14.58 1.12
C ALA A 114 16.95 -15.36 2.39
N ALA A 115 15.77 -16.00 2.41
CA ALA A 115 15.28 -16.75 3.57
C ALA A 115 15.98 -18.10 3.74
N VAL A 116 16.33 -18.77 2.63
CA VAL A 116 17.10 -20.03 2.65
C VAL A 116 18.53 -19.79 3.13
N VAL A 117 19.19 -18.75 2.62
CA VAL A 117 20.53 -18.36 3.06
C VAL A 117 20.55 -17.98 4.54
N LEU A 118 19.53 -17.24 5.00
CA LEU A 118 19.42 -16.86 6.41
C LEU A 118 19.19 -18.07 7.33
N ALA A 119 18.39 -19.05 6.94
CA ALA A 119 18.18 -20.28 7.71
C ALA A 119 19.43 -21.16 7.77
N GLU A 120 20.19 -21.26 6.67
CA GLU A 120 21.46 -21.99 6.64
C GLU A 120 22.54 -21.31 7.50
N THR A 121 22.50 -19.98 7.59
CA THR A 121 23.49 -19.17 8.35
C THR A 121 23.14 -19.03 9.84
N MET A 122 21.85 -18.93 10.19
CA MET A 122 21.39 -18.66 11.57
C MET A 122 20.98 -19.90 12.35
N LEU A 123 20.55 -20.97 11.67
CA LEU A 123 20.07 -22.20 12.32
C LEU A 123 21.06 -23.33 12.05
N ASP A 124 20.88 -24.04 10.94
CA ASP A 124 21.73 -25.16 10.53
C ASP A 124 21.37 -25.63 9.11
N LYS A 125 22.22 -26.47 8.53
CA LYS A 125 22.05 -27.02 7.18
C LYS A 125 20.81 -27.92 7.02
N LYS A 126 20.40 -28.65 8.07
CA LYS A 126 19.23 -29.53 8.07
C LYS A 126 17.92 -28.71 8.06
N SER A 127 17.89 -27.59 8.76
CA SER A 127 16.81 -26.60 8.72
C SER A 127 16.70 -25.95 7.33
N ALA A 128 17.85 -25.62 6.71
CA ALA A 128 17.89 -25.14 5.33
C ALA A 128 17.42 -26.20 4.32
N ASP A 129 17.84 -27.45 4.47
CA ASP A 129 17.43 -28.56 3.60
C ASP A 129 15.93 -28.89 3.74
N THR A 130 15.36 -28.73 4.94
CA THR A 130 13.90 -28.83 5.16
C THR A 130 13.15 -27.71 4.44
N LEU A 131 13.69 -26.48 4.44
CA LEU A 131 13.13 -25.36 3.66
C LEU A 131 13.21 -25.59 2.14
N LYS A 132 14.23 -26.31 1.65
CA LYS A 132 14.34 -26.68 0.23
C LYS A 132 13.25 -27.66 -0.23
N THR A 133 12.61 -28.40 0.68
CA THR A 133 11.45 -29.27 0.33
C THR A 133 10.16 -28.49 0.09
N VAL A 134 10.14 -27.19 0.38
CA VAL A 134 9.01 -26.31 0.12
C VAL A 134 9.03 -25.91 -1.36
N PRO A 135 8.01 -26.26 -2.18
CA PRO A 135 8.05 -26.06 -3.62
C PRO A 135 7.96 -24.57 -3.99
N LEU A 136 9.10 -23.93 -4.21
CA LEU A 136 9.24 -22.48 -4.37
C LEU A 136 10.03 -22.09 -5.62
N SER A 137 9.98 -22.91 -6.67
CA SER A 137 10.46 -22.50 -7.99
C SER A 137 9.74 -21.24 -8.46
N ASN A 138 10.36 -20.47 -9.36
CA ASN A 138 9.75 -19.25 -9.90
C ASN A 138 8.35 -19.54 -10.47
N ASP A 139 8.17 -20.68 -11.16
CA ASP A 139 6.88 -21.09 -11.72
C ASP A 139 5.86 -21.49 -10.64
N SER A 140 6.31 -22.16 -9.57
CA SER A 140 5.44 -22.48 -8.43
C SER A 140 4.96 -21.22 -7.71
N VAL A 141 5.87 -20.27 -7.45
CA VAL A 141 5.52 -18.99 -6.81
C VAL A 141 4.58 -18.19 -7.72
N TYR A 142 4.87 -18.13 -9.02
CA TYR A 142 4.01 -17.49 -10.02
C TYR A 142 2.58 -18.07 -9.99
N ARG A 143 2.44 -19.39 -10.12
CA ARG A 143 1.13 -20.06 -10.10
C ARG A 143 0.35 -19.78 -8.83
N ARG A 144 1.02 -19.75 -7.67
CA ARG A 144 0.34 -19.44 -6.40
C ARG A 144 -0.13 -18.01 -6.29
N ILE A 145 0.68 -17.06 -6.75
CA ILE A 145 0.28 -15.65 -6.83
C ILE A 145 -0.92 -15.51 -7.77
N ASP A 146 -0.92 -16.22 -8.90
CA ASP A 146 -2.05 -16.24 -9.83
C ASP A 146 -3.32 -16.83 -9.20
N THR A 147 -3.22 -17.95 -8.48
CA THR A 147 -4.35 -18.53 -7.73
C THR A 147 -4.89 -17.57 -6.68
N MET A 148 -4.02 -16.98 -5.85
CA MET A 148 -4.44 -16.04 -4.80
C MET A 148 -5.08 -14.78 -5.38
N GLY A 149 -4.49 -14.22 -6.43
CA GLY A 149 -5.05 -13.05 -7.09
C GLY A 149 -6.34 -13.35 -7.87
N THR A 150 -6.62 -14.61 -8.21
CA THR A 150 -7.92 -15.02 -8.78
C THR A 150 -8.98 -15.16 -7.71
N ASP A 151 -8.67 -15.79 -6.58
CA ASP A 151 -9.58 -15.85 -5.43
C ASP A 151 -9.96 -14.45 -4.92
N ILE A 152 -9.02 -13.50 -4.87
CA ILE A 152 -9.32 -12.10 -4.48
C ILE A 152 -10.32 -11.47 -5.45
N ILE A 153 -10.16 -11.66 -6.77
CA ILE A 153 -11.11 -11.12 -7.76
C ILE A 153 -12.48 -11.77 -7.58
N GLU A 154 -12.55 -13.09 -7.42
CA GLU A 154 -13.81 -13.80 -7.16
C GLU A 154 -14.51 -13.30 -5.89
N GLN A 155 -13.75 -13.04 -4.82
CA GLN A 155 -14.28 -12.45 -3.59
C GLN A 155 -14.87 -11.06 -3.84
N VAL A 156 -14.15 -10.19 -4.56
CA VAL A 156 -14.63 -8.83 -4.88
C VAL A 156 -15.88 -8.91 -5.74
N VAL A 157 -15.87 -9.68 -6.82
CA VAL A 157 -17.02 -9.87 -7.72
C VAL A 157 -18.22 -10.42 -6.97
N GLY A 158 -18.04 -11.43 -6.12
CA GLY A 158 -19.12 -12.01 -5.32
C GLY A 158 -19.71 -11.07 -4.27
N LYS A 159 -18.99 -10.01 -3.89
CA LYS A 159 -19.46 -8.97 -2.97
C LYS A 159 -20.02 -7.74 -3.67
N LEU A 160 -19.93 -7.65 -5.00
CA LEU A 160 -20.59 -6.59 -5.76
C LEU A 160 -22.10 -6.82 -5.66
N GLY A 161 -22.76 -6.06 -4.78
CA GLY A 161 -24.21 -6.04 -4.69
C GLY A 161 -24.85 -5.26 -5.84
N ASP A 162 -26.08 -4.82 -5.63
CA ASP A 162 -26.89 -4.12 -6.64
C ASP A 162 -26.40 -2.69 -6.94
N SER A 163 -25.46 -2.16 -6.16
CA SER A 163 -24.92 -0.82 -6.35
C SER A 163 -23.43 -0.76 -6.03
N PHE A 164 -22.63 -0.34 -7.01
CA PHE A 164 -21.21 -0.05 -6.84
C PHE A 164 -20.78 1.13 -7.72
N SER A 165 -19.60 1.68 -7.45
CA SER A 165 -18.94 2.71 -8.25
C SER A 165 -17.63 2.20 -8.81
N LEU A 166 -17.23 2.71 -9.98
CA LEU A 166 -16.07 2.23 -10.73
C LEU A 166 -15.08 3.38 -10.98
N GLN A 167 -13.82 3.19 -10.65
CA GLN A 167 -12.74 4.12 -10.96
C GLN A 167 -11.78 3.49 -11.95
N LEU A 168 -11.38 4.22 -12.99
CA LEU A 168 -10.45 3.72 -13.99
C LEU A 168 -9.35 4.72 -14.32
N ASP A 169 -8.17 4.17 -14.52
CA ASP A 169 -6.98 4.93 -14.88
C ASP A 169 -6.09 4.12 -15.82
N GLU A 170 -5.35 4.81 -16.68
CA GLU A 170 -4.41 4.22 -17.62
C GLU A 170 -2.98 4.59 -17.23
N TYR A 171 -2.08 3.60 -17.28
CA TYR A 171 -0.66 3.82 -17.06
C TYR A 171 0.17 3.11 -18.13
N THR A 172 1.10 3.82 -18.75
CA THR A 172 2.10 3.21 -19.63
C THR A 172 3.26 2.71 -18.78
N ASP A 173 3.55 1.42 -18.89
CA ASP A 173 4.62 0.81 -18.12
C ASP A 173 6.02 1.02 -18.68
N VAL A 174 7.04 0.59 -17.92
CA VAL A 174 8.47 0.70 -18.30
C VAL A 174 8.85 -0.05 -19.57
N SER A 175 8.00 -0.98 -20.04
CA SER A 175 8.18 -1.73 -21.28
C SER A 175 7.42 -1.08 -22.45
N GLY A 176 6.71 0.04 -22.21
CA GLY A 176 5.94 0.77 -23.21
C GLY A 176 4.51 0.26 -23.41
N HIS A 177 4.04 -0.69 -22.60
CA HIS A 177 2.69 -1.25 -22.72
C HIS A 177 1.70 -0.43 -21.87
N ALA A 178 0.55 -0.08 -22.45
CA ALA A 178 -0.52 0.59 -21.73
C ALA A 178 -1.31 -0.40 -20.87
N GLN A 179 -1.53 -0.05 -19.61
CA GLN A 179 -2.20 -0.88 -18.61
C GLN A 179 -3.42 -0.11 -18.08
N LEU A 180 -4.61 -0.70 -18.24
CA LEU A 180 -5.86 -0.20 -17.71
C LEU A 180 -6.13 -0.81 -16.35
N VAL A 181 -6.21 0.01 -15.32
CA VAL A 181 -6.51 -0.40 -13.95
C VAL A 181 -7.92 0.01 -13.58
N ALA A 182 -8.67 -0.91 -12.95
CA ALA A 182 -10.01 -0.66 -12.47
C ALA A 182 -10.11 -0.93 -10.96
N PHE A 183 -10.68 0.01 -10.23
CA PHE A 183 -11.08 -0.14 -8.83
C PHE A 183 -12.60 -0.04 -8.71
N VAL A 184 -13.16 -0.78 -7.75
CA VAL A 184 -14.57 -0.72 -7.38
C VAL A 184 -14.72 -0.26 -5.95
N ARG A 185 -15.78 0.49 -5.71
CA ARG A 185 -16.24 0.92 -4.39
C ARG A 185 -17.68 0.45 -4.21
N TYR A 186 -17.94 -0.34 -3.17
CA TYR A 186 -19.25 -0.95 -2.91
C TYR A 186 -19.51 -1.07 -1.40
N ILE A 187 -20.75 -1.34 -1.01
CA ILE A 187 -21.13 -1.54 0.39
C ILE A 187 -21.05 -3.03 0.71
N ASP A 188 -20.33 -3.40 1.77
CA ASP A 188 -20.25 -4.77 2.28
C ASP A 188 -20.57 -4.77 3.77
N THR A 189 -21.55 -5.59 4.19
CA THR A 189 -22.10 -5.63 5.56
C THR A 189 -22.59 -4.27 6.07
N ASP A 190 -21.70 -3.39 6.56
CA ASP A 190 -22.01 -2.04 7.05
C ASP A 190 -20.93 -0.98 6.68
N ASP A 191 -19.98 -1.31 5.81
CA ASP A 191 -18.89 -0.39 5.44
C ASP A 191 -18.71 -0.26 3.92
N ILE A 192 -18.11 0.86 3.51
CA ILE A 192 -17.73 1.11 2.12
C ILE A 192 -16.35 0.49 1.88
N CYS A 193 -16.32 -0.55 1.07
CA CYS A 193 -15.09 -1.24 0.70
C CYS A 193 -14.54 -0.73 -0.63
N GLU A 194 -13.22 -0.58 -0.72
CA GLU A 194 -12.51 -0.22 -1.94
C GLU A 194 -11.55 -1.34 -2.34
N HIS A 195 -11.75 -1.93 -3.51
CA HIS A 195 -10.89 -3.00 -4.00
C HIS A 195 -10.56 -2.85 -5.47
N ILE A 196 -9.36 -3.30 -5.83
CA ILE A 196 -8.96 -3.46 -7.21
C ILE A 196 -9.81 -4.57 -7.85
N LEU A 197 -10.37 -4.27 -9.02
CA LEU A 197 -11.20 -5.19 -9.79
C LEU A 197 -10.34 -5.95 -10.81
N PHE A 198 -9.51 -5.23 -11.57
CA PHE A 198 -8.58 -5.79 -12.55
C PHE A 198 -7.46 -4.81 -12.93
N CYS A 199 -6.43 -5.33 -13.59
CA CYS A 199 -5.41 -4.59 -14.32
C CYS A 199 -5.17 -5.31 -15.66
N LYS A 200 -5.60 -4.72 -16.77
CA LYS A 200 -5.52 -5.34 -18.11
C LYS A 200 -4.62 -4.55 -19.03
N GLU A 201 -3.75 -5.26 -19.73
CA GLU A 201 -2.97 -4.69 -20.81
C GLU A 201 -3.88 -4.31 -21.98
N MET A 202 -3.60 -3.18 -22.61
CA MET A 202 -4.33 -2.66 -23.76
C MET A 202 -3.56 -2.97 -25.06
N ASP A 203 -4.22 -3.66 -25.98
CA ASP A 203 -3.61 -4.03 -27.26
C ASP A 203 -3.68 -2.86 -28.27
N GLY A 204 -2.52 -2.29 -28.61
CA GLY A 204 -2.38 -1.30 -29.67
C GLY A 204 -2.91 0.09 -29.32
N ARG A 205 -4.24 0.30 -29.41
CA ARG A 205 -4.88 1.63 -29.21
C ARG A 205 -5.56 1.72 -27.85
N THR A 206 -5.60 2.93 -27.30
CA THR A 206 -6.28 3.27 -26.05
C THR A 206 -7.45 4.23 -26.29
N THR A 207 -8.27 3.93 -27.31
CA THR A 207 -9.47 4.74 -27.57
C THR A 207 -10.55 4.45 -26.54
N GLY A 208 -11.55 5.32 -26.44
CA GLY A 208 -12.69 5.10 -25.55
C GLY A 208 -13.48 3.82 -25.85
N GLU A 209 -13.42 3.34 -27.08
CA GLU A 209 -14.01 2.06 -27.50
C GLU A 209 -13.21 0.87 -26.97
N ASP A 210 -11.88 0.88 -27.13
CA ASP A 210 -11.00 -0.19 -26.66
C ASP A 210 -11.14 -0.35 -25.13
N ILE A 211 -11.10 0.76 -24.41
CA ILE A 211 -11.25 0.78 -22.95
C ILE A 211 -12.63 0.28 -22.53
N PHE A 212 -13.70 0.70 -23.23
CA PHE A 212 -15.05 0.21 -22.97
C PHE A 212 -15.13 -1.31 -23.19
N ASN A 213 -14.58 -1.82 -24.29
CA ASN A 213 -14.63 -3.24 -24.64
C ASN A 213 -13.91 -4.09 -23.60
N VAL A 214 -12.74 -3.67 -23.10
CA VAL A 214 -12.01 -4.38 -22.04
C VAL A 214 -12.85 -4.50 -20.76
N VAL A 215 -13.49 -3.40 -20.35
CA VAL A 215 -14.33 -3.39 -19.15
C VAL A 215 -15.60 -4.21 -19.37
N ASN A 216 -16.24 -4.07 -20.53
CA ASN A 216 -17.45 -4.79 -20.88
C ASN A 216 -17.20 -6.30 -20.95
N MET A 217 -16.10 -6.74 -21.58
CA MET A 217 -15.70 -8.15 -21.58
C MET A 217 -15.48 -8.69 -20.18
N PHE A 218 -14.87 -7.91 -19.28
CA PHE A 218 -14.74 -8.31 -17.88
C PHE A 218 -16.11 -8.44 -17.20
N PHE A 219 -17.00 -7.48 -17.39
CA PHE A 219 -18.34 -7.47 -16.81
C PHE A 219 -19.16 -8.66 -17.29
N THR A 220 -19.20 -8.91 -18.62
CA THR A 220 -19.89 -10.05 -19.20
C THR A 220 -19.33 -11.39 -18.70
N ARG A 221 -18.00 -11.55 -18.64
CA ARG A 221 -17.37 -12.79 -18.14
C ARG A 221 -17.68 -13.09 -16.68
N ASN A 222 -17.86 -12.06 -15.86
CA ASN A 222 -18.12 -12.18 -14.43
C ASN A 222 -19.60 -11.98 -14.07
N ALA A 223 -20.50 -11.96 -15.06
CA ALA A 223 -21.93 -11.72 -14.89
C ALA A 223 -22.27 -10.43 -14.10
N ILE A 224 -21.45 -9.40 -14.24
CA ILE A 224 -21.65 -8.09 -13.61
C ILE A 224 -22.54 -7.23 -14.52
N SER A 225 -23.64 -6.71 -13.98
CA SER A 225 -24.53 -5.82 -14.72
C SER A 225 -24.04 -4.38 -14.69
N TRP A 226 -24.05 -3.70 -15.85
CA TRP A 226 -23.83 -2.25 -15.92
C TRP A 226 -24.90 -1.44 -15.17
N LYS A 227 -26.10 -1.99 -14.99
CA LYS A 227 -27.18 -1.34 -14.23
C LYS A 227 -26.83 -1.18 -12.75
N SER A 228 -26.02 -2.08 -12.21
CA SER A 228 -25.55 -2.03 -10.81
C SER A 228 -24.39 -1.04 -10.63
N CYS A 229 -23.79 -0.55 -11.71
CA CYS A 229 -22.73 0.46 -11.65
C CYS A 229 -23.36 1.87 -11.60
N SER A 230 -23.41 2.48 -10.42
CA SER A 230 -24.05 3.78 -10.16
C SER A 230 -23.21 4.97 -10.60
N SER A 231 -21.88 4.87 -10.54
CA SER A 231 -21.00 5.96 -10.96
C SER A 231 -19.65 5.50 -11.52
N VAL A 232 -19.05 6.33 -12.37
CA VAL A 232 -17.73 6.12 -12.99
C VAL A 232 -16.84 7.34 -12.79
N CYS A 233 -15.61 7.14 -12.33
CA CYS A 233 -14.58 8.17 -12.18
C CYS A 233 -13.39 7.93 -13.12
N THR A 234 -12.96 8.95 -13.86
CA THR A 234 -11.85 8.87 -14.84
C THR A 234 -11.06 10.18 -14.95
N ASP A 235 -9.84 10.14 -15.52
CA ASP A 235 -8.92 11.27 -15.75
C ASP A 235 -9.35 12.29 -16.84
N ALA A 236 -10.38 11.94 -17.62
CA ALA A 236 -10.96 12.73 -18.72
C ALA A 236 -10.05 12.97 -19.92
N ALA A 237 -9.10 12.08 -20.21
CA ALA A 237 -8.39 12.09 -21.48
C ALA A 237 -9.39 12.17 -22.68
N ALA A 238 -8.96 12.71 -23.83
CA ALA A 238 -9.87 12.92 -24.97
C ALA A 238 -10.54 11.62 -25.46
N SER A 239 -9.88 10.47 -25.30
CA SER A 239 -10.43 9.13 -25.52
C SER A 239 -11.60 8.80 -24.58
N MET A 240 -11.66 9.42 -23.41
CA MET A 240 -12.59 9.13 -22.31
C MET A 240 -13.86 10.00 -22.35
N THR A 241 -13.78 11.26 -22.79
CA THR A 241 -14.87 12.26 -22.69
C THR A 241 -15.55 12.67 -23.99
N GLY A 242 -15.11 12.16 -25.15
CA GLY A 242 -15.70 12.52 -26.44
C GLY A 242 -17.23 12.36 -26.47
N SER A 243 -17.96 13.42 -26.81
CA SER A 243 -19.43 13.50 -26.74
C SER A 243 -20.17 12.47 -27.63
N ALA A 244 -19.55 12.03 -28.73
CA ALA A 244 -20.14 11.06 -29.67
C ALA A 244 -19.49 9.67 -29.64
N LYS A 245 -18.19 9.57 -29.32
CA LYS A 245 -17.39 8.32 -29.40
C LYS A 245 -16.62 7.98 -28.13
N GLY A 246 -16.63 8.86 -27.14
CA GLY A 246 -15.93 8.67 -25.88
C GLY A 246 -16.52 7.54 -25.06
N ARG A 247 -15.68 6.97 -24.20
CA ARG A 247 -16.04 5.85 -23.32
C ARG A 247 -17.33 6.12 -22.53
N ILE A 248 -17.48 7.31 -21.96
CA ILE A 248 -18.65 7.66 -21.15
C ILE A 248 -19.94 7.67 -21.97
N ALA A 249 -19.89 8.10 -23.23
CA ALA A 249 -21.05 8.04 -24.13
C ALA A 249 -21.48 6.59 -24.39
N ARG A 250 -20.55 5.64 -24.43
CA ARG A 250 -20.82 4.21 -24.58
C ARG A 250 -21.38 3.59 -23.30
N ILE A 251 -20.79 3.90 -22.14
CA ILE A 251 -21.31 3.43 -20.85
C ILE A 251 -22.73 3.95 -20.60
N LYS A 252 -23.03 5.19 -20.99
CA LYS A 252 -24.39 5.75 -20.91
C LYS A 252 -25.43 5.02 -21.79
N LYS A 253 -25.02 4.28 -22.82
CA LYS A 253 -25.95 3.44 -23.59
C LYS A 253 -26.37 2.21 -22.79
N GLU A 254 -25.45 1.60 -22.04
CA GLU A 254 -25.72 0.45 -21.17
C GLU A 254 -26.46 0.87 -19.89
N ASN A 255 -26.06 1.98 -19.30
CA ASN A 255 -26.70 2.57 -18.11
C ASN A 255 -26.92 4.09 -18.28
N PRO A 256 -28.11 4.53 -18.73
CA PRO A 256 -28.42 5.95 -18.92
C PRO A 256 -28.29 6.80 -17.65
N ASP A 257 -28.55 6.22 -16.48
CA ASP A 257 -28.56 6.92 -15.19
C ASP A 257 -27.17 7.04 -14.55
N ILE A 258 -26.13 6.51 -15.20
CA ILE A 258 -24.79 6.48 -14.62
C ILE A 258 -24.22 7.88 -14.43
N LYS A 259 -23.72 8.14 -13.22
CA LYS A 259 -23.06 9.40 -12.89
C LYS A 259 -21.59 9.34 -13.29
N TRP A 260 -21.12 10.32 -14.05
CA TRP A 260 -19.70 10.43 -14.38
C TRP A 260 -19.05 11.57 -13.60
N THR A 261 -17.87 11.30 -13.05
CA THR A 261 -17.05 12.29 -12.34
C THR A 261 -15.67 12.36 -12.98
N HIS A 262 -15.24 13.58 -13.32
CA HIS A 262 -13.86 13.84 -13.70
C HIS A 262 -12.99 13.89 -12.44
N CYS A 263 -11.96 13.05 -12.39
CA CYS A 263 -11.00 12.97 -11.29
C CYS A 263 -10.50 14.36 -10.85
N VAL A 264 -10.76 14.70 -9.59
CA VAL A 264 -10.43 16.01 -9.00
C VAL A 264 -8.92 16.28 -9.02
N ILE A 265 -8.09 15.25 -8.81
CA ILE A 265 -6.63 15.34 -8.87
C ILE A 265 -6.16 15.70 -10.29
N HIS A 266 -6.75 15.09 -11.31
CA HIS A 266 -6.46 15.44 -12.70
C HIS A 266 -6.95 16.85 -13.06
N ARG A 267 -8.11 17.28 -12.54
CA ARG A 267 -8.60 18.66 -12.71
C ARG A 267 -7.67 19.68 -12.07
N GLU A 268 -7.18 19.41 -10.86
CA GLU A 268 -6.19 20.24 -10.18
C GLU A 268 -4.89 20.33 -11.00
N ALA A 269 -4.38 19.19 -11.47
CA ALA A 269 -3.19 19.14 -12.32
C ALA A 269 -3.37 19.88 -13.65
N LEU A 270 -4.57 19.86 -14.25
CA LEU A 270 -4.89 20.63 -15.46
C LEU A 270 -5.02 22.12 -15.18
N ALA A 271 -5.63 22.50 -14.05
CA ALA A 271 -5.76 23.90 -13.64
C ALA A 271 -4.38 24.52 -13.37
N SER A 272 -3.49 23.79 -12.71
CA SER A 272 -2.15 24.26 -12.37
C SER A 272 -1.21 24.40 -13.58
N LYS A 273 -1.50 23.76 -14.72
CA LYS A 273 -0.76 23.96 -15.98
C LYS A 273 -0.97 25.35 -16.59
N LYS A 274 -2.09 26.02 -16.29
CA LYS A 274 -2.36 27.36 -16.83
C LYS A 274 -1.54 28.38 -16.06
N MET A 275 -0.64 29.07 -16.75
CA MET A 275 0.22 30.10 -16.16
C MET A 275 0.43 31.26 -17.14
N SER A 276 0.77 32.43 -16.61
CA SER A 276 1.13 33.57 -17.45
C SER A 276 2.41 33.26 -18.25
N PRO A 277 2.57 33.83 -19.46
CA PRO A 277 3.77 33.64 -20.27
C PRO A 277 5.06 33.98 -19.51
N VAL A 278 5.03 35.06 -18.73
CA VAL A 278 6.18 35.53 -17.94
C VAL A 278 6.64 34.48 -16.92
N LEU A 279 5.70 33.86 -16.19
CA LEU A 279 6.03 32.80 -15.23
C LEU A 279 6.42 31.49 -15.94
N HIS A 280 5.87 31.24 -17.13
CA HIS A 280 6.25 30.10 -17.96
C HIS A 280 7.70 30.19 -18.42
N ASP A 281 8.15 31.38 -18.81
CA ASP A 281 9.53 31.62 -19.24
C ASP A 281 10.53 31.41 -18.09
N VAL A 282 10.23 31.91 -16.89
CA VAL A 282 11.05 31.68 -15.68
C VAL A 282 11.18 30.18 -15.40
N LEU A 283 10.08 29.44 -15.50
CA LEU A 283 10.06 27.99 -15.30
C LEU A 283 10.89 27.26 -16.35
N ASN A 284 10.75 27.61 -17.63
CA ASN A 284 11.52 27.01 -18.72
C ASN A 284 13.02 27.30 -18.59
N ASN A 285 13.39 28.53 -18.23
CA ASN A 285 14.78 28.91 -17.98
C ASN A 285 15.37 28.13 -16.79
N SER A 286 14.61 27.99 -15.72
CA SER A 286 14.99 27.17 -14.55
C SER A 286 15.27 25.72 -14.95
N ILE A 287 14.40 25.11 -15.76
CA ILE A 287 14.57 23.74 -16.26
C ILE A 287 15.83 23.62 -17.13
N LYS A 288 16.09 24.59 -18.02
CA LYS A 288 17.30 24.62 -18.86
C LYS A 288 18.57 24.66 -18.02
N VAL A 289 18.61 25.48 -16.98
CA VAL A 289 19.75 25.58 -16.05
C VAL A 289 19.98 24.25 -15.34
N ILE A 290 18.93 23.65 -14.79
CA ILE A 290 19.01 22.35 -14.10
C ILE A 290 19.51 21.28 -15.06
N ASN A 291 18.96 21.21 -16.27
CA ASN A 291 19.38 20.25 -17.27
C ASN A 291 20.82 20.46 -17.71
N PHE A 292 21.29 21.70 -17.87
CA PHE A 292 22.69 21.98 -18.20
C PHE A 292 23.66 21.42 -17.14
N ILE A 293 23.31 21.55 -15.86
CA ILE A 293 24.14 21.06 -14.76
C ILE A 293 24.01 19.53 -14.59
N ARG A 294 22.79 18.98 -14.67
CA ARG A 294 22.50 17.59 -14.30
C ARG A 294 22.54 16.58 -15.44
N SER A 295 22.31 17.00 -16.69
CA SER A 295 22.26 16.06 -17.83
C SER A 295 23.62 15.46 -18.16
N ARG A 296 24.72 16.17 -17.86
CA ARG A 296 26.09 15.72 -18.11
C ARG A 296 26.72 15.21 -16.81
N PRO A 297 27.19 13.96 -16.74
CA PRO A 297 27.81 13.40 -15.54
C PRO A 297 29.02 14.20 -15.05
N LEU A 298 29.80 14.79 -15.96
CA LEU A 298 30.93 15.65 -15.60
C LEU A 298 30.44 16.92 -14.86
N ASN A 299 29.50 17.66 -15.45
CA ASN A 299 28.94 18.87 -14.85
C ASN A 299 28.32 18.57 -13.47
N ALA A 300 27.61 17.46 -13.33
CA ALA A 300 27.01 17.05 -12.06
C ALA A 300 28.07 16.78 -10.98
N ARG A 301 29.23 16.19 -11.33
CA ARG A 301 30.34 15.97 -10.39
C ARG A 301 31.06 17.26 -10.03
N LEU A 302 31.31 18.14 -11.01
CA LEU A 302 31.94 19.44 -10.80
C LEU A 302 31.07 20.33 -9.91
N PHE A 303 29.76 20.40 -10.18
CA PHE A 303 28.81 21.14 -9.36
C PHE A 303 28.73 20.59 -7.94
N ARG A 304 28.73 19.26 -7.77
CA ARG A 304 28.76 18.64 -6.43
C ARG A 304 29.99 19.08 -5.64
N SER A 305 31.17 19.02 -6.27
CA SER A 305 32.41 19.45 -5.63
C SER A 305 32.39 20.94 -5.27
N LEU A 306 31.79 21.79 -6.12
CA LEU A 306 31.58 23.20 -5.81
C LEU A 306 30.73 23.38 -4.55
N CYS A 307 29.57 22.72 -4.47
CA CYS A 307 28.68 22.79 -3.30
C CYS A 307 29.33 22.28 -2.01
N GLU A 308 30.12 21.20 -2.10
CA GLU A 308 30.86 20.66 -0.94
C GLU A 308 31.92 21.65 -0.44
N ASN A 309 32.61 22.33 -1.35
CA ASN A 309 33.63 23.33 -1.02
C ASN A 309 33.02 24.62 -0.44
N THR A 310 31.81 25.00 -0.85
CA THR A 310 31.11 26.19 -0.33
C THR A 310 30.33 25.91 0.96
N GLY A 311 30.25 24.65 1.40
CA GLY A 311 29.49 24.27 2.59
C GLY A 311 27.97 24.33 2.41
N ALA A 312 27.48 24.21 1.18
CA ALA A 312 26.05 24.24 0.89
C ALA A 312 25.31 23.07 1.58
N GLU A 313 24.11 23.33 2.11
CA GLU A 313 23.25 22.31 2.72
C GLU A 313 22.90 21.17 1.74
N HIS A 314 22.88 21.50 0.45
CA HIS A 314 22.58 20.56 -0.61
C HIS A 314 23.70 20.52 -1.63
N THR A 315 24.10 19.31 -2.02
CA THR A 315 25.22 19.11 -2.95
C THR A 315 24.75 18.76 -4.37
N GLU A 316 23.43 18.68 -4.60
CA GLU A 316 22.86 18.31 -5.87
C GLU A 316 21.53 19.02 -6.17
N LEU A 317 21.38 19.44 -7.43
CA LEU A 317 20.10 19.82 -8.02
C LEU A 317 19.24 18.58 -8.33
N LEU A 318 17.93 18.72 -8.17
CA LEU A 318 16.96 17.69 -8.47
C LEU A 318 16.66 17.67 -9.98
N LEU A 319 16.80 16.51 -10.63
CA LEU A 319 16.39 16.32 -12.02
C LEU A 319 14.87 16.25 -12.11
N HIS A 320 14.30 16.95 -13.10
CA HIS A 320 12.88 16.91 -13.40
C HIS A 320 12.58 15.78 -14.40
N PRO A 321 11.97 14.65 -14.01
CA PRO A 321 11.30 13.79 -14.97
C PRO A 321 10.02 14.48 -15.44
N GLU A 322 9.80 14.56 -16.75
CA GLU A 322 8.67 15.26 -17.40
C GLU A 322 7.26 14.79 -16.99
N VAL A 323 7.14 13.83 -16.09
CA VAL A 323 5.94 13.03 -15.92
C VAL A 323 5.00 13.57 -14.83
N ARG A 324 5.42 14.44 -13.90
CA ARG A 324 4.48 14.97 -12.86
C ARG A 324 4.80 16.41 -12.42
N TRP A 325 3.82 17.29 -12.62
CA TRP A 325 3.80 18.71 -12.22
C TRP A 325 4.17 18.95 -10.74
N LEU A 326 3.83 17.97 -9.89
CA LEU A 326 4.02 17.95 -8.43
C LEU A 326 5.48 17.98 -7.97
N SER A 327 6.43 17.64 -8.85
CA SER A 327 7.87 17.67 -8.54
C SER A 327 8.51 19.05 -8.71
N ARG A 328 7.83 20.01 -9.38
CA ARG A 328 8.42 21.31 -9.76
C ARG A 328 8.71 22.20 -8.56
N GLY A 329 7.85 22.24 -7.54
CA GLY A 329 8.07 23.09 -6.37
C GLY A 329 9.36 22.78 -5.62
N ARG A 330 9.66 21.49 -5.41
CA ARG A 330 10.92 21.06 -4.76
C ARG A 330 12.14 21.37 -5.63
N VAL A 331 12.03 21.14 -6.94
CA VAL A 331 13.09 21.41 -7.91
C VAL A 331 13.44 22.91 -7.93
N LEU A 332 12.43 23.78 -7.97
CA LEU A 332 12.64 25.23 -7.96
C LEU A 332 13.14 25.74 -6.60
N SER A 333 12.64 25.19 -5.49
CA SER A 333 13.16 25.49 -4.14
C SER A 333 14.64 25.17 -4.05
N ARG A 334 15.04 23.97 -4.51
CA ARG A 334 16.44 23.54 -4.54
C ARG A 334 17.31 24.44 -5.42
N LEU A 335 16.78 24.87 -6.56
CA LEU A 335 17.47 25.80 -7.46
C LEU A 335 17.68 27.16 -6.78
N PHE A 336 16.69 27.64 -6.03
CA PHE A 336 16.79 28.90 -5.30
C PHE A 336 17.73 28.82 -4.09
N GLU A 337 17.71 27.70 -3.35
CA GLU A 337 18.63 27.42 -2.24
C GLU A 337 20.09 27.45 -2.72
N LEU A 338 20.37 26.80 -3.85
CA LEU A 338 21.71 26.72 -4.46
C LEU A 338 22.01 27.84 -5.45
N ARG A 339 21.26 28.95 -5.43
CA ARG A 339 21.39 30.02 -6.44
C ARG A 339 22.79 30.60 -6.55
N ALA A 340 23.53 30.68 -5.44
CA ALA A 340 24.89 31.22 -5.41
C ALA A 340 25.89 30.26 -6.07
N GLU A 341 25.82 28.97 -5.75
CA GLU A 341 26.62 27.92 -6.36
C GLU A 341 26.28 27.77 -7.85
N VAL A 342 25.00 27.85 -8.19
CA VAL A 342 24.51 27.79 -9.57
C VAL A 342 25.01 28.98 -10.38
N HIS A 343 24.93 30.20 -9.84
CA HIS A 343 25.48 31.39 -10.49
C HIS A 343 27.00 31.27 -10.73
N THR A 344 27.74 30.85 -9.70
CA THR A 344 29.19 30.63 -9.79
C THR A 344 29.52 29.60 -10.87
N PHE A 345 28.86 28.44 -10.83
CA PHE A 345 29.06 27.37 -11.80
C PHE A 345 28.77 27.80 -13.23
N LEU A 346 27.64 28.51 -13.46
CA LEU A 346 27.26 28.97 -14.79
C LEU A 346 28.23 30.02 -15.34
N THR A 347 28.76 30.88 -14.47
CA THR A 347 29.74 31.92 -14.83
C THR A 347 31.06 31.29 -15.27
N GLU A 348 31.59 30.33 -14.51
CA GLU A 348 32.81 29.58 -14.86
C GLU A 348 32.69 28.83 -16.20
N HIS A 349 31.48 28.40 -16.55
CA HIS A 349 31.19 27.66 -17.78
C HIS A 349 30.71 28.56 -18.93
N GLY A 350 30.75 29.89 -18.78
CA GLY A 350 30.38 30.85 -19.83
C GLY A 350 28.91 30.77 -20.27
N SER A 351 28.00 30.29 -19.42
CA SER A 351 26.58 30.17 -19.75
C SER A 351 25.87 31.52 -19.65
N HIS A 352 25.16 31.90 -20.72
CA HIS A 352 24.34 33.12 -20.73
C HIS A 352 23.21 33.11 -19.68
N HIS A 353 22.88 31.96 -19.08
CA HIS A 353 21.88 31.88 -18.02
C HIS A 353 22.39 32.42 -16.67
N ALA A 354 23.70 32.66 -16.51
CA ALA A 354 24.27 33.19 -15.26
C ALA A 354 23.65 34.54 -14.88
N THR A 355 23.50 35.44 -15.84
CA THR A 355 22.95 36.81 -15.64
C THR A 355 21.52 36.83 -15.08
N MET A 356 20.76 35.74 -15.26
CA MET A 356 19.40 35.64 -14.71
C MET A 356 19.40 35.57 -13.18
N PHE A 357 20.46 35.03 -12.57
CA PHE A 357 20.60 34.94 -11.11
C PHE A 357 21.08 36.24 -10.47
N GLU A 358 21.45 37.25 -11.27
CA GLU A 358 21.71 38.62 -10.83
C GLU A 358 20.44 39.49 -10.88
N ASN A 359 19.42 39.02 -11.61
CA ASN A 359 18.16 39.74 -11.78
C ASN A 359 17.20 39.43 -10.61
N THR A 360 17.02 40.43 -9.74
CA THR A 360 16.13 40.34 -8.56
C THR A 360 14.67 40.07 -8.93
N ASP A 361 14.18 40.65 -10.03
CA ASP A 361 12.82 40.47 -10.54
C ASP A 361 12.60 39.04 -11.08
N TRP A 362 13.64 38.42 -11.65
CA TRP A 362 13.60 37.01 -12.05
C TRP A 362 13.63 36.07 -10.84
N LEU A 363 14.52 36.35 -9.87
CA LEU A 363 14.60 35.59 -8.62
C LEU A 363 13.29 35.65 -7.83
N ALA A 364 12.64 36.81 -7.76
CA ALA A 364 11.34 36.98 -7.11
C ALA A 364 10.27 36.07 -7.74
N LYS A 365 10.23 36.01 -9.09
CA LYS A 365 9.32 35.10 -9.81
C LYS A 365 9.65 33.63 -9.58
N LEU A 366 10.94 33.29 -9.50
CA LEU A 366 11.39 31.93 -9.17
C LEU A 366 10.90 31.52 -7.78
N CYS A 367 11.03 32.39 -6.78
CA CYS A 367 10.54 32.16 -5.43
C CYS A 367 9.02 32.02 -5.36
N TYR A 368 8.29 32.93 -6.00
CA TYR A 368 6.85 32.81 -6.10
C TYR A 368 6.42 31.47 -6.73
N LEU A 369 7.09 31.04 -7.81
CA LEU A 369 6.84 29.75 -8.45
C LEU A 369 7.13 28.58 -7.52
N ALA A 370 8.25 28.61 -6.79
CA ALA A 370 8.59 27.57 -5.83
C ALA A 370 7.53 27.43 -4.74
N ASP A 371 7.06 28.56 -4.17
CA ASP A 371 6.06 28.56 -3.12
C ASP A 371 4.65 28.20 -3.61
N ILE A 372 4.19 28.72 -4.76
CA ILE A 372 2.87 28.37 -5.27
C ILE A 372 2.81 26.89 -5.69
N PHE A 373 3.89 26.33 -6.26
CA PHE A 373 3.95 24.91 -6.57
C PHE A 373 3.99 24.05 -5.31
N ARG A 374 4.62 24.51 -4.22
CA ARG A 374 4.55 23.82 -2.93
C ARG A 374 3.11 23.77 -2.41
N LYS A 375 2.38 24.90 -2.45
CA LYS A 375 0.97 24.96 -2.04
C LYS A 375 0.05 24.09 -2.89
N LEU A 376 0.25 24.08 -4.21
CA LEU A 376 -0.48 23.20 -5.14
C LEU A 376 -0.18 21.73 -4.84
N ASN A 377 1.08 21.40 -4.53
CA ASN A 377 1.46 20.05 -4.13
C ASN A 377 0.83 19.65 -2.78
N GLU A 378 0.74 20.55 -1.80
CA GLU A 378 0.03 20.31 -0.54
C GLU A 378 -1.46 20.01 -0.78
N LEU A 379 -2.13 20.78 -1.64
CA LEU A 379 -3.50 20.48 -2.06
C LEU A 379 -3.56 19.10 -2.70
N ASN A 380 -2.72 18.83 -3.69
CA ASN A 380 -2.73 17.57 -4.41
C ASN A 380 -2.53 16.36 -3.48
N MET A 381 -1.56 16.43 -2.56
CA MET A 381 -1.35 15.41 -1.53
C MET A 381 -2.56 15.25 -0.62
N SER A 382 -3.24 16.35 -0.27
CA SER A 382 -4.48 16.28 0.51
C SER A 382 -5.64 15.65 -0.25
N LEU A 383 -5.65 15.72 -1.59
CA LEU A 383 -6.67 15.09 -2.44
C LEU A 383 -6.41 13.58 -2.62
N GLN A 384 -5.21 13.09 -2.28
CA GLN A 384 -4.85 11.69 -2.29
C GLN A 384 -5.14 11.04 -0.92
N GLY A 385 -5.73 9.84 -0.92
CA GLY A 385 -5.99 9.08 0.29
C GLY A 385 -7.04 7.99 0.07
N LYS A 386 -7.05 6.99 0.97
CA LYS A 386 -8.16 6.03 1.06
C LYS A 386 -9.37 6.70 1.72
N ASP A 387 -10.56 6.17 1.48
CA ASP A 387 -11.79 6.55 2.18
C ASP A 387 -12.23 8.02 1.99
N THR A 388 -11.76 8.69 0.92
CA THR A 388 -12.21 10.05 0.60
C THR A 388 -13.51 10.05 -0.20
N SER A 389 -14.49 10.83 0.24
CA SER A 389 -15.72 11.09 -0.52
C SER A 389 -15.58 12.32 -1.42
N ILE A 390 -16.47 12.45 -2.42
CA ILE A 390 -16.54 13.63 -3.29
C ILE A 390 -16.79 14.92 -2.49
N LEU A 391 -17.50 14.85 -1.36
CA LEU A 391 -17.78 16.01 -0.49
C LEU A 391 -16.48 16.50 0.16
N ASN A 392 -15.71 15.58 0.77
CA ASN A 392 -14.43 15.92 1.39
C ASN A 392 -13.43 16.53 0.39
N LEU A 393 -13.41 16.01 -0.85
CA LEU A 393 -12.54 16.54 -1.90
C LEU A 393 -12.99 17.95 -2.33
N ASN A 394 -14.30 18.17 -2.47
CA ASN A 394 -14.85 19.50 -2.78
C ASN A 394 -14.55 20.50 -1.66
N ASP A 395 -14.66 20.12 -0.40
CA ASP A 395 -14.32 20.99 0.74
C ASP A 395 -12.85 21.38 0.74
N LYS A 396 -11.94 20.43 0.42
CA LYS A 396 -10.49 20.70 0.30
C LYS A 396 -10.20 21.68 -0.83
N VAL A 397 -10.78 21.47 -2.02
CA VAL A 397 -10.65 22.41 -3.15
C VAL A 397 -11.25 23.77 -2.81
N GLY A 398 -12.45 23.80 -2.22
CA GLY A 398 -13.12 25.04 -1.80
C GLY A 398 -12.31 25.81 -0.76
N GLY A 399 -11.71 25.10 0.21
CA GLY A 399 -10.80 25.69 1.18
C GLY A 399 -9.54 26.26 0.54
N PHE A 400 -8.97 25.57 -0.46
CA PHE A 400 -7.84 26.09 -1.22
C PHE A 400 -8.18 27.34 -2.02
N LEU A 401 -9.33 27.38 -2.70
CA LEU A 401 -9.78 28.57 -3.43
C LEU A 401 -9.96 29.78 -2.51
N LYS A 402 -10.53 29.58 -1.31
CA LYS A 402 -10.63 30.64 -0.28
C LYS A 402 -9.26 31.13 0.17
N LYS A 403 -8.29 30.23 0.36
CA LYS A 403 -6.89 30.60 0.68
C LYS A 403 -6.23 31.36 -0.46
N ALA A 404 -6.46 30.96 -1.72
CA ALA A 404 -5.92 31.65 -2.89
C ALA A 404 -6.44 33.09 -2.99
N GLU A 405 -7.74 33.31 -2.76
CA GLU A 405 -8.32 34.66 -2.71
C GLU A 405 -7.77 35.50 -1.55
N MET A 406 -7.50 34.86 -0.41
CA MET A 406 -6.85 35.51 0.73
C MET A 406 -5.39 35.90 0.41
N TRP A 407 -4.60 35.00 -0.20
CA TRP A 407 -3.21 35.29 -0.60
C TRP A 407 -3.14 36.43 -1.61
N LYS A 408 -4.08 36.46 -2.57
CA LYS A 408 -4.19 37.58 -3.51
C LYS A 408 -4.40 38.90 -2.79
N ARG A 409 -5.39 38.98 -1.89
CA ARG A 409 -5.64 40.19 -1.09
C ARG A 409 -4.45 40.58 -0.21
N ALA A 410 -3.73 39.62 0.34
CA ALA A 410 -2.51 39.86 1.11
C ALA A 410 -1.41 40.47 0.22
N CYS A 411 -1.19 39.93 -0.98
CA CYS A 411 -0.23 40.49 -1.94
C CYS A 411 -0.61 41.90 -2.40
N ASP A 412 -1.91 42.18 -2.60
CA ASP A 412 -2.42 43.53 -2.91
C ASP A 412 -2.15 44.54 -1.78
N GLN A 413 -1.92 44.04 -0.56
CA GLN A 413 -1.56 44.80 0.64
C GLN A 413 -0.06 44.70 0.98
N GLU A 414 0.76 44.22 0.04
CA GLU A 414 2.21 44.01 0.21
C GLU A 414 2.59 43.02 1.33
N ASP A 415 1.65 42.18 1.78
CA ASP A 415 1.90 41.07 2.71
C ASP A 415 2.25 39.79 1.93
N PHE A 416 3.56 39.54 1.84
CA PHE A 416 4.12 38.35 1.19
C PHE A 416 4.39 37.18 2.14
N THR A 417 3.94 37.23 3.41
CA THR A 417 4.19 36.17 4.40
C THR A 417 3.63 34.80 3.96
N CYS A 418 2.64 34.80 3.07
CA CYS A 418 2.13 33.58 2.48
C CYS A 418 3.09 32.91 1.48
N PHE A 419 4.13 33.60 1.02
CA PHE A 419 5.18 33.13 0.09
C PHE A 419 6.57 33.31 0.74
N PRO A 420 7.01 32.42 1.65
CA PRO A 420 8.21 32.64 2.46
C PRO A 420 9.52 32.66 1.65
N GLN A 421 9.62 32.00 0.48
CA GLN A 421 10.81 32.16 -0.35
C GLN A 421 10.86 33.53 -1.02
N LEU A 422 9.70 34.12 -1.32
CA LEU A 422 9.61 35.51 -1.80
C LEU A 422 9.98 36.50 -0.69
N ASP A 423 9.60 36.18 0.55
CA ASP A 423 9.95 36.94 1.76
C ASP A 423 11.48 36.95 1.99
N VAL A 424 12.17 35.83 1.75
CA VAL A 424 13.65 35.66 1.87
C VAL A 424 14.45 36.52 0.88
N ILE A 425 13.88 36.92 -0.27
CA ILE A 425 14.55 37.83 -1.23
C ILE A 425 14.62 39.28 -0.69
N GLY A 426 14.03 39.56 0.47
CA GLY A 426 14.21 40.84 1.13
C GLY A 426 13.32 41.92 0.53
N PHE A 427 12.00 41.70 0.55
CA PHE A 427 11.07 42.84 0.62
C PHE A 427 11.19 43.60 1.96
N HIS A 428 11.91 43.04 2.94
CA HIS A 428 12.22 43.68 4.23
C HIS A 428 13.25 44.81 4.18
N SER A 429 13.90 45.12 3.06
CA SER A 429 14.64 46.39 2.97
C SER A 429 13.71 47.63 2.91
N TYR A 430 12.38 47.42 2.92
CA TYR A 430 11.36 48.48 2.94
C TYR A 430 10.44 48.48 4.18
N PHE A 431 10.57 47.54 5.11
CA PHE A 431 9.75 47.50 6.33
C PHE A 431 10.57 47.11 7.58
N PRO A 432 10.94 48.06 8.44
CA PRO A 432 11.50 47.77 9.75
C PRO A 432 10.33 47.56 10.72
N ASP A 433 9.85 46.32 10.89
CA ASP A 433 9.13 45.84 12.09
C ASP A 433 8.52 44.45 11.84
N MET A 434 9.28 43.39 12.13
CA MET A 434 8.78 42.00 12.08
C MET A 434 9.25 41.17 13.30
N ASP A 435 9.34 41.78 14.48
CA ASP A 435 9.59 41.06 15.74
C ASP A 435 8.30 40.69 16.52
N ASP A 436 7.11 41.17 16.13
CA ASP A 436 5.96 41.16 17.04
C ASP A 436 5.10 39.87 17.04
N LYS A 437 5.39 38.81 16.24
CA LYS A 437 4.56 37.57 16.21
C LYS A 437 5.19 36.33 16.85
N SER A 438 6.53 36.22 16.88
CA SER A 438 7.23 35.13 17.60
C SER A 438 7.05 35.27 19.11
N VAL A 439 7.11 36.51 19.59
CA VAL A 439 7.01 36.90 21.01
C VAL A 439 5.61 36.57 21.60
N GLN A 440 4.57 36.49 20.76
CA GLN A 440 3.18 36.27 21.20
C GLN A 440 2.88 34.85 21.75
N LEU A 441 3.74 33.86 21.46
CA LEU A 441 3.53 32.47 21.87
C LEU A 441 4.52 32.02 22.96
N ASP A 442 5.38 32.91 23.45
CA ASP A 442 6.41 32.55 24.41
C ASP A 442 5.83 32.10 25.76
N TRP A 443 4.63 32.56 26.13
CA TRP A 443 3.92 32.07 27.32
C TRP A 443 3.60 30.56 27.26
N LEU A 444 3.47 29.99 26.05
CA LEU A 444 3.24 28.56 25.84
C LEU A 444 4.54 27.75 26.00
N ARG A 445 5.68 28.37 25.64
CA ARG A 445 7.02 27.76 25.66
C ARG A 445 7.64 27.82 27.04
N ASN A 446 7.47 28.94 27.75
CA ASN A 446 7.92 29.11 29.11
C ASN A 446 6.99 30.07 29.88
N PRO A 447 6.03 29.54 30.66
CA PRO A 447 5.09 30.38 31.41
C PRO A 447 5.74 31.13 32.58
N PHE A 448 7.01 30.86 32.91
CA PHE A 448 7.75 31.48 34.01
C PHE A 448 8.64 32.67 33.59
N LEU A 449 8.75 32.96 32.28
CA LEU A 449 9.52 34.09 31.73
C LEU A 449 8.61 35.05 30.95
N LEU A 450 7.81 35.85 31.66
CA LEU A 450 6.77 36.71 31.05
C LEU A 450 7.18 38.19 30.97
N SER A 451 7.32 38.72 29.76
CA SER A 451 7.33 40.17 29.52
C SER A 451 5.92 40.78 29.66
N GLU A 452 5.84 42.10 29.84
CA GLU A 452 4.56 42.83 29.96
C GLU A 452 3.78 42.83 28.62
N ALA A 453 4.50 42.80 27.50
CA ALA A 453 3.94 42.67 26.14
C ALA A 453 3.27 41.30 25.88
N ASN A 454 3.72 40.24 26.55
CA ASN A 454 3.18 38.88 26.39
C ASN A 454 1.86 38.68 27.15
N ARG A 455 1.68 39.42 28.25
CA ARG A 455 0.49 39.30 29.11
C ARG A 455 -0.70 40.01 28.49
N SER A 456 -0.53 41.24 28.03
CA SER A 456 -1.62 42.13 27.57
C SER A 456 -2.49 41.58 26.42
N LYS A 457 -2.03 40.56 25.68
CA LYS A 457 -2.74 39.95 24.54
C LYS A 457 -3.60 38.71 24.90
N LEU A 458 -3.56 38.22 26.14
CA LEU A 458 -4.52 37.22 26.66
C LEU A 458 -5.74 37.94 27.25
N PRO A 459 -6.96 37.34 27.28
CA PRO A 459 -8.05 37.88 28.10
C PRO A 459 -7.58 38.03 29.55
N VAL A 460 -8.02 39.08 30.26
CA VAL A 460 -7.61 39.36 31.66
C VAL A 460 -7.75 38.13 32.55
N THR A 461 -8.84 37.37 32.38
CA THR A 461 -9.10 36.10 33.09
C THR A 461 -8.06 35.01 32.87
N HIS A 462 -7.36 35.01 31.73
CA HIS A 462 -6.27 34.08 31.43
C HIS A 462 -4.92 34.63 31.86
N GLN A 463 -4.75 35.96 31.87
CA GLN A 463 -3.56 36.61 32.41
C GLN A 463 -3.44 36.36 33.91
N GLU A 464 -4.53 36.49 34.65
CA GLU A 464 -4.60 36.19 36.09
C GLU A 464 -4.18 34.75 36.38
N LYS A 465 -4.80 33.78 35.69
CA LYS A 465 -4.47 32.35 35.82
C LYS A 465 -3.02 32.05 35.41
N LEU A 466 -2.50 32.72 34.39
CA LEU A 466 -1.11 32.57 33.97
C LEU A 466 -0.13 33.15 35.00
N MET A 467 -0.50 34.23 35.70
CA MET A 467 0.30 34.78 36.81
C MET A 467 0.29 33.85 38.04
N GLU A 468 -0.84 33.18 38.31
CA GLU A 468 -0.93 32.14 39.35
C GLU A 468 0.01 30.97 39.03
N VAL A 469 -0.05 30.45 37.79
CA VAL A 469 0.86 29.38 37.32
C VAL A 469 2.33 29.81 37.37
N ALA A 470 2.66 31.03 36.94
CA ALA A 470 4.03 31.55 36.93
C ALA A 470 4.60 31.76 38.35
N SER A 471 3.74 31.94 39.34
CA SER A 471 4.12 32.15 40.75
C SER A 471 4.16 30.84 41.55
N ASP A 472 3.66 29.74 40.97
CA ASP A 472 3.62 28.43 41.62
C ASP A 472 4.99 27.71 41.51
N ARG A 473 5.70 27.65 42.64
CA ARG A 473 7.01 26.98 42.74
C ARG A 473 6.92 25.47 42.54
N GLY A 474 5.79 24.85 42.83
CA GLY A 474 5.55 23.43 42.60
C GLY A 474 5.40 23.10 41.12
N LEU A 475 4.63 23.90 40.38
CA LEU A 475 4.52 23.81 38.92
C LEU A 475 5.86 24.14 38.24
N GLN A 476 6.63 25.10 38.76
CA GLN A 476 7.97 25.42 38.25
C GLN A 476 8.94 24.23 38.36
N MET A 477 8.95 23.53 39.50
CA MET A 477 9.75 22.31 39.66
C MET A 477 9.27 21.17 38.75
N LYS A 478 7.95 21.01 38.57
CA LYS A 478 7.38 20.01 37.64
C LYS A 478 7.70 20.33 36.17
N PHE A 479 7.74 21.61 35.77
CA PHE A 479 8.07 22.04 34.41
C PHE A 479 9.47 21.58 33.98
N GLY A 480 10.46 21.70 34.86
CA GLY A 480 11.82 21.21 34.59
C GLY A 480 11.96 19.68 34.52
N ALA A 481 10.98 18.93 35.06
CA ALA A 481 11.00 17.48 35.17
C ALA A 481 10.04 16.75 34.22
N SER A 482 9.27 17.48 33.38
CA SER A 482 8.26 16.91 32.49
C SER A 482 8.31 17.51 31.08
N THR A 483 7.73 16.83 30.09
CA THR A 483 7.64 17.38 28.72
C THR A 483 6.58 18.48 28.65
N LEU A 484 6.69 19.38 27.66
CA LEU A 484 5.79 20.53 27.51
C LEU A 484 4.30 20.15 27.49
N THR A 485 3.94 19.07 26.78
CA THR A 485 2.57 18.58 26.71
C THR A 485 2.09 17.99 28.05
N GLN A 486 2.96 17.25 28.76
CA GLN A 486 2.64 16.69 30.07
C GLN A 486 2.46 17.80 31.12
N PHE A 487 3.29 18.84 31.05
CA PHE A 487 3.17 20.01 31.89
C PHE A 487 1.82 20.72 31.68
N TRP A 488 1.45 21.03 30.44
CA TRP A 488 0.17 21.69 30.15
C TRP A 488 -1.07 20.80 30.44
N LEU A 489 -0.91 19.47 30.40
CA LEU A 489 -1.92 18.53 30.90
C LEU A 489 -2.10 18.62 32.42
N CYS A 490 -1.02 18.80 33.17
CA CYS A 490 -1.06 19.03 34.62
C CYS A 490 -1.69 20.38 34.95
N VAL A 491 -1.26 21.45 34.26
CA VAL A 491 -1.84 22.80 34.42
C VAL A 491 -3.33 22.81 34.07
N ARG A 492 -3.80 21.97 33.15
CA ARG A 492 -5.24 21.82 32.87
C ARG A 492 -6.04 21.24 34.04
N GLN A 493 -5.42 20.47 34.94
CA GLN A 493 -6.15 19.93 36.10
C GLN A 493 -6.45 21.03 37.12
N GLU A 494 -5.54 21.98 37.28
CA GLU A 494 -5.64 23.08 38.26
C GLU A 494 -6.22 24.37 37.64
N HIS A 495 -5.90 24.65 36.38
CA HIS A 495 -6.41 25.76 35.55
C HIS A 495 -6.98 25.24 34.22
N PRO A 496 -8.21 24.70 34.20
CA PRO A 496 -8.77 23.96 33.07
C PRO A 496 -8.84 24.74 31.76
N GLU A 497 -9.26 26.01 31.82
CA GLU A 497 -9.41 26.85 30.62
C GLU A 497 -8.06 27.20 29.99
N LEU A 498 -7.06 27.53 30.82
CA LEU A 498 -5.72 27.90 30.36
C LEU A 498 -4.98 26.67 29.79
N GLY A 499 -5.04 25.54 30.51
CA GLY A 499 -4.42 24.29 30.05
C GLY A 499 -5.09 23.71 28.81
N GLN A 500 -6.42 23.81 28.69
CA GLN A 500 -7.13 23.39 27.47
C GLN A 500 -6.69 24.22 26.25
N LYS A 501 -6.58 25.55 26.41
CA LYS A 501 -6.13 26.46 25.35
C LYS A 501 -4.68 26.20 24.92
N ALA A 502 -3.81 25.80 25.85
CA ALA A 502 -2.43 25.42 25.55
C ALA A 502 -2.35 24.09 24.76
N LEU A 503 -3.12 23.08 25.15
CA LEU A 503 -3.10 21.76 24.51
C LEU A 503 -3.68 21.76 23.10
N GLU A 504 -4.66 22.62 22.81
CA GLU A 504 -5.22 22.82 21.47
C GLU A 504 -4.16 23.28 20.44
N GLN A 505 -3.11 23.99 20.89
CA GLN A 505 -2.00 24.40 20.03
C GLN A 505 -0.96 23.30 19.84
N LEU A 506 -0.77 22.44 20.86
CA LEU A 506 0.22 21.35 20.86
C LEU A 506 -0.26 20.05 20.17
N LEU A 507 -1.57 19.90 19.93
CA LEU A 507 -2.20 18.68 19.40
C LEU A 507 -2.12 18.48 17.87
N ARG A 508 -1.44 19.34 17.12
CA ARG A 508 -1.41 19.26 15.63
C ARG A 508 -0.30 18.33 15.13
N PHE A 509 -0.64 17.39 14.23
CA PHE A 509 0.35 16.52 13.56
C PHE A 509 1.12 17.26 12.45
N ALA A 510 2.39 16.87 12.23
CA ALA A 510 3.34 17.60 11.37
C ALA A 510 3.87 16.84 10.13
N SER A 511 3.50 15.58 9.86
CA SER A 511 3.96 14.89 8.64
C SER A 511 3.07 13.72 8.17
N THR A 512 3.33 13.24 6.94
CA THR A 512 2.58 12.20 6.23
C THR A 512 3.44 10.96 5.86
N TYR A 513 4.50 10.69 6.64
CA TYR A 513 5.49 9.59 6.48
C TYR A 513 4.91 8.22 6.03
N LEU A 514 3.72 7.85 6.49
CA LEU A 514 3.08 6.56 6.18
C LEU A 514 2.65 6.41 4.72
N CYS A 515 2.46 7.52 3.98
CA CYS A 515 2.05 7.50 2.58
C CYS A 515 3.22 7.22 1.62
N GLU A 516 4.43 7.70 1.90
CA GLU A 516 5.62 7.46 1.07
C GLU A 516 6.06 5.98 1.07
N ALA A 517 5.74 5.23 2.13
CA ALA A 517 6.02 3.80 2.25
C ALA A 517 5.32 2.94 1.18
N SER A 518 4.19 3.41 0.64
CA SER A 518 3.36 2.65 -0.32
C SER A 518 3.89 2.74 -1.76
N PHE A 519 4.47 3.88 -2.15
CA PHE A 519 4.99 4.11 -3.50
C PHE A 519 6.34 3.43 -3.76
N SER A 520 7.21 3.37 -2.75
CA SER A 520 8.48 2.62 -2.80
C SER A 520 8.25 1.12 -3.09
N ALA A 521 7.14 0.60 -2.60
CA ALA A 521 6.77 -0.77 -2.82
C ALA A 521 6.46 -1.02 -4.32
N MET A 522 5.88 -0.08 -5.07
CA MET A 522 5.54 -0.33 -6.48
C MET A 522 6.79 -0.43 -7.38
N ILE A 523 7.84 0.33 -7.07
CA ILE A 523 9.12 0.36 -7.78
C ILE A 523 9.90 -0.97 -7.62
N LEU A 524 9.79 -1.63 -6.47
CA LEU A 524 10.45 -2.91 -6.18
C LEU A 524 9.82 -4.12 -6.89
N ILE A 525 8.54 -4.05 -7.29
CA ILE A 525 7.86 -5.15 -8.00
C ILE A 525 8.33 -5.24 -9.46
N LYS A 526 8.52 -4.10 -10.14
CA LYS A 526 8.76 -4.05 -11.58
C LYS A 526 10.20 -3.61 -11.91
N THR A 527 11.13 -4.56 -11.86
CA THR A 527 12.54 -4.36 -12.24
C THR A 527 12.85 -4.97 -13.61
N LYS A 528 13.86 -4.48 -14.36
CA LYS A 528 14.33 -5.03 -15.65
C LYS A 528 14.54 -6.57 -15.68
N GLN A 529 14.85 -7.19 -14.54
CA GLN A 529 15.08 -8.63 -14.39
C GLN A 529 13.79 -9.45 -14.15
N ARG A 530 12.63 -8.81 -13.95
CA ARG A 530 11.34 -9.41 -13.56
C ARG A 530 10.20 -9.12 -14.54
N ASN A 531 10.53 -8.79 -15.79
CA ASN A 531 9.58 -8.34 -16.82
C ASN A 531 8.55 -9.41 -17.27
N ARG A 532 8.69 -10.68 -16.85
CA ARG A 532 7.77 -11.79 -17.20
C ARG A 532 6.70 -12.10 -16.15
N LEU A 533 6.69 -11.39 -15.01
CA LEU A 533 5.66 -11.56 -13.98
C LEU A 533 4.34 -10.94 -14.42
N CYS A 534 3.23 -11.65 -14.22
CA CYS A 534 1.89 -11.09 -14.35
C CYS A 534 1.73 -9.97 -13.31
N LEU A 535 1.81 -8.73 -13.79
CA LEU A 535 1.82 -7.54 -12.93
C LEU A 535 0.51 -7.41 -12.15
N GLU A 536 -0.61 -7.72 -12.81
CA GLU A 536 -1.96 -7.65 -12.25
C GLU A 536 -2.06 -8.44 -10.93
N LYS A 537 -1.85 -9.75 -10.97
CA LYS A 537 -2.00 -10.61 -9.79
C LYS A 537 -0.96 -10.31 -8.72
N SER A 538 0.28 -10.00 -9.12
CA SER A 538 1.38 -9.69 -8.20
C SER A 538 1.15 -8.39 -7.43
N LEU A 539 0.62 -7.35 -8.09
CA LEU A 539 0.29 -6.08 -7.46
C LEU A 539 -0.92 -6.24 -6.55
N ILE A 540 -1.99 -6.90 -7.03
CA ILE A 540 -3.22 -7.17 -6.25
C ILE A 540 -2.87 -7.87 -4.93
N THR A 541 -2.12 -8.96 -4.96
CA THR A 541 -1.72 -9.69 -3.74
C THR A 541 -0.82 -8.85 -2.81
N ALA A 542 -0.05 -7.91 -3.35
CA ALA A 542 0.84 -7.06 -2.57
C ALA A 542 0.15 -5.90 -1.86
N VAL A 543 -0.91 -5.32 -2.44
CA VAL A 543 -1.58 -4.12 -1.92
C VAL A 543 -3.00 -4.36 -1.41
N ALA A 544 -3.61 -5.52 -1.67
CA ALA A 544 -4.94 -5.84 -1.18
C ALA A 544 -4.99 -5.87 0.36
N SER A 545 -6.02 -5.22 0.91
CA SER A 545 -6.39 -5.30 2.33
C SER A 545 -7.09 -6.61 2.69
N LEU A 546 -7.82 -7.21 1.72
CA LEU A 546 -8.45 -8.52 1.88
C LEU A 546 -7.43 -9.65 1.74
N PRO A 547 -7.33 -10.57 2.72
CA PRO A 547 -6.49 -11.75 2.58
C PRO A 547 -7.13 -12.78 1.63
N PRO A 548 -6.33 -13.52 0.85
CA PRO A 548 -6.83 -14.66 0.08
C PRO A 548 -7.39 -15.73 1.03
N ARG A 549 -8.46 -16.45 0.61
CA ARG A 549 -9.11 -17.51 1.41
C ARG A 549 -8.28 -18.79 1.42
N MET A 550 -7.19 -18.77 2.19
CA MET A 550 -6.20 -19.85 2.26
C MET A 550 -6.82 -21.23 2.51
N THR A 551 -7.82 -21.32 3.39
CA THR A 551 -8.49 -22.58 3.73
C THR A 551 -9.22 -23.19 2.53
N LYS A 552 -9.87 -22.36 1.71
CA LYS A 552 -10.55 -22.80 0.47
C LYS A 552 -9.51 -23.26 -0.55
N ILE A 553 -8.51 -22.41 -0.82
CA ILE A 553 -7.46 -22.68 -1.80
C ILE A 553 -6.71 -23.98 -1.48
N LEU A 554 -6.33 -24.19 -0.22
CA LEU A 554 -5.60 -25.39 0.19
C LEU A 554 -6.45 -26.68 0.14
N SER A 555 -7.79 -26.57 0.16
CA SER A 555 -8.69 -27.71 0.01
C SER A 555 -8.88 -28.15 -1.43
N GLU A 556 -8.65 -27.25 -2.39
CA GLU A 556 -8.87 -27.47 -3.84
C GLU A 556 -7.58 -27.86 -4.59
N VAL A 557 -6.40 -27.68 -3.96
CA VAL A 557 -5.09 -27.90 -4.59
C VAL A 557 -4.42 -29.18 -4.07
N GLN A 558 -4.01 -30.07 -4.98
CA GLN A 558 -3.36 -31.34 -4.63
C GLN A 558 -1.90 -31.11 -4.20
N ALA A 559 -1.49 -31.69 -3.06
CA ALA A 559 -0.13 -31.55 -2.53
C ALA A 559 0.87 -32.35 -3.37
N HIS A 560 1.70 -31.64 -4.14
CA HIS A 560 2.85 -32.23 -4.84
C HIS A 560 4.14 -31.96 -4.07
N ILE A 561 4.93 -33.02 -3.88
CA ILE A 561 6.29 -32.95 -3.31
C ILE A 561 7.21 -32.47 -4.43
N SER A 562 8.09 -31.50 -4.19
CA SER A 562 9.14 -31.19 -5.17
C SER A 562 10.13 -32.36 -5.23
N HIS A 563 10.44 -32.82 -6.44
CA HIS A 563 11.52 -33.78 -6.65
C HIS A 563 12.89 -33.19 -6.30
#